data_AF-A0A2U1KF17-F1
#
_entry.id   AF-A0A2U1KF17-F1
#
_cell.length_a   1.000
_cell.length_b   1.000
_cell.length_c   1.000
_cell.angle_alpha   90.00
_cell.angle_beta   90.00
_cell.angle_gamma   90.00
#
_symmetry.space_group_name_H-M   'P 1'
#
loop_
_entity.id
_entity.type
_entity.pdbx_description
1 polymer ?
#
loop_
_entity_poly.entity_id
_entity_poly.type
_entity_poly.pdbx_seq_one_letter_code
_entity_poly.pdbx_strand_id
1 'polypeptide(L)'
;MTSMSEKRVFSSRLLSCLVAVSMFFLILSCLLLFRAGDSSLVPRSIYNLIVVDSGSVEPKLSSCKEFCAESEPVKRVTSCDPSRALLKVFMYDLPPEFHFGLLGWKGNPNQIWPKVGNFSDVPRYPGGLNLQHSIEYWLTLDLLSSLTPNVARACSAVLVHNSSQADVVFVPFFSSLSYNRHSKIEGDETRSTNDILQERLVEYLNSRDEWKRSGGKDHVIMAHHPNSMLIARWKLGSAMFILADFGRYSDQIANVDKDVIAPYKHVVRSIDPKNSPPFEERPTLVYFQGAIYRKDISSAKCLDTTT
;
A
#
# COMPACT_ATOMS: atom_id res chain seq x y z
N MET A 1 -65.49 0.97 46.06
CA MET A 1 -64.86 1.76 44.98
C MET A 1 -63.39 1.37 44.91
N THR A 2 -63.02 0.63 43.88
CA THR A 2 -61.74 -0.04 43.69
C THR A 2 -60.73 0.89 43.02
N SER A 3 -59.68 1.25 43.74
CA SER A 3 -58.53 2.01 43.24
C SER A 3 -57.48 1.05 42.68
N MET A 4 -57.54 0.79 41.37
CA MET A 4 -56.48 0.10 40.62
C MET A 4 -56.36 0.68 39.21
N SER A 5 -55.49 1.68 39.00
CA SER A 5 -55.07 2.05 37.63
C SER A 5 -53.80 2.90 37.48
N GLU A 6 -53.02 3.21 38.52
CA GLU A 6 -51.86 4.11 38.32
C GLU A 6 -50.52 3.37 38.14
N LYS A 7 -50.32 2.21 38.79
CA LYS A 7 -49.02 1.51 38.75
C LYS A 7 -48.66 0.87 37.40
N ARG A 8 -49.63 0.51 36.55
CA ARG A 8 -49.36 -0.07 35.22
C ARG A 8 -48.98 0.97 34.17
N VAL A 9 -49.56 2.17 34.25
CA VAL A 9 -49.36 3.22 33.25
C VAL A 9 -47.92 3.75 33.30
N PHE A 10 -47.36 3.90 34.50
CA PHE A 10 -46.00 4.40 34.70
C PHE A 10 -44.92 3.45 34.14
N SER A 11 -45.12 2.14 34.31
CA SER A 11 -44.24 1.11 33.75
C SER A 11 -44.25 1.09 32.22
N SER A 12 -45.41 1.29 31.59
CA SER A 12 -45.52 1.33 30.12
C SER A 12 -44.81 2.53 29.48
N ARG A 13 -44.83 3.69 30.15
CA ARG A 13 -44.16 4.91 29.65
C ARG A 13 -42.65 4.80 29.77
N LEU A 14 -42.15 4.20 30.86
CA LEU A 14 -40.73 3.92 31.05
C LEU A 14 -40.21 2.89 30.04
N LEU A 15 -40.98 1.83 29.78
CA LEU A 15 -40.64 0.83 28.77
C LEU A 15 -40.64 1.44 27.35
N SER A 16 -41.62 2.26 27.02
CA SER A 16 -41.69 2.97 25.74
C SER A 16 -40.50 3.94 25.55
N CYS A 17 -40.08 4.63 26.61
CA CYS A 17 -38.90 5.49 26.60
C CYS A 17 -37.60 4.68 26.37
N LEU A 18 -37.43 3.56 27.07
CA LEU A 18 -36.28 2.66 26.89
C LEU A 18 -36.18 2.11 25.47
N VAL A 19 -37.31 1.71 24.87
CA VAL A 19 -37.36 1.24 23.48
C VAL A 19 -36.99 2.38 22.52
N ALA A 20 -37.52 3.59 22.71
CA ALA A 20 -37.19 4.74 21.87
C ALA A 20 -35.69 5.11 21.94
N VAL A 21 -35.11 5.10 23.16
CA VAL A 21 -33.67 5.36 23.37
C VAL A 21 -32.82 4.26 22.72
N SER A 22 -33.21 2.99 22.86
CA SER A 22 -32.51 1.87 22.24
C SER A 22 -32.56 1.95 20.70
N MET A 23 -33.72 2.25 20.13
CA MET A 23 -33.88 2.45 18.68
C MET A 23 -33.07 3.66 18.18
N PHE A 24 -33.00 4.74 18.94
CA PHE A 24 -32.16 5.89 18.61
C PHE A 24 -30.67 5.51 18.54
N PHE A 25 -30.16 4.78 19.53
CA PHE A 25 -28.77 4.31 19.51
C PHE A 25 -28.50 3.32 18.37
N LEU A 26 -29.48 2.48 18.03
CA LEU A 26 -29.37 1.52 16.92
C LEU A 26 -29.39 2.23 15.56
N ILE A 27 -30.22 3.26 15.39
CA ILE A 27 -30.21 4.09 14.18
C ILE A 27 -28.90 4.89 14.08
N LEU A 28 -28.41 5.46 15.18
CA LEU A 28 -27.15 6.17 15.21
C LEU A 28 -25.97 5.26 14.89
N SER A 29 -25.95 4.03 15.41
CA SER A 29 -24.91 3.04 15.09
C SER A 29 -24.98 2.61 13.62
N CYS A 30 -26.19 2.38 13.09
CA CYS A 30 -26.37 2.09 11.66
C CYS A 30 -25.91 3.25 10.77
N LEU A 31 -26.19 4.50 11.12
CA LEU A 31 -25.74 5.68 10.36
C LEU A 31 -24.22 5.88 10.44
N LEU A 32 -23.60 5.60 11.59
CA LEU A 32 -22.14 5.62 11.74
C LEU A 32 -21.48 4.49 10.95
N LEU A 33 -22.07 3.28 10.96
CA LEU A 33 -21.61 2.14 10.17
C LEU A 33 -21.80 2.38 8.67
N PHE A 34 -22.88 3.04 8.24
CA PHE A 34 -23.10 3.39 6.83
C PHE A 34 -22.10 4.45 6.38
N ARG A 35 -21.85 5.49 7.21
CA ARG A 35 -20.82 6.50 6.95
C ARG A 35 -19.40 5.91 6.96
N ALA A 36 -19.16 4.86 7.75
CA ALA A 36 -17.89 4.13 7.77
C ALA A 36 -17.78 3.07 6.66
N GLY A 37 -18.91 2.57 6.17
CA GLY A 37 -19.03 1.50 5.16
C GLY A 37 -18.91 1.99 3.72
N ASP A 38 -19.14 3.28 3.47
CA ASP A 38 -18.90 3.90 2.16
C ASP A 38 -17.41 4.12 1.83
N SER A 39 -16.48 3.81 2.74
CA SER A 39 -15.04 3.83 2.44
C SER A 39 -14.62 2.54 1.74
N SER A 40 -14.99 2.38 0.47
CA SER A 40 -14.40 1.34 -0.36
C SER A 40 -12.88 1.57 -0.40
N LEU A 41 -12.10 0.65 0.20
CA LEU A 41 -10.64 0.73 0.31
C LEU A 41 -9.93 0.79 -1.06
N VAL A 42 -10.66 0.42 -2.11
CA VAL A 42 -10.22 0.49 -3.49
C VAL A 42 -10.87 1.72 -4.14
N PRO A 43 -10.09 2.68 -4.68
CA PRO A 43 -10.61 3.79 -5.46
C PRO A 43 -11.56 3.31 -6.55
N ARG A 44 -12.67 4.04 -6.76
CA ARG A 44 -13.72 3.68 -7.74
C ARG A 44 -13.17 3.50 -9.17
N SER A 45 -12.06 4.17 -9.50
CA SER A 45 -11.32 4.00 -10.76
C SER A 45 -10.70 2.61 -10.92
N ILE A 46 -10.21 2.00 -9.84
CA ILE A 46 -9.63 0.65 -9.84
C ILE A 46 -10.75 -0.41 -9.88
N TYR A 47 -11.88 -0.19 -9.22
CA TYR A 47 -13.04 -1.09 -9.29
C TYR A 47 -13.51 -1.32 -10.74
N ASN A 48 -13.58 -0.26 -11.55
CA ASN A 48 -13.98 -0.39 -12.95
C ASN A 48 -12.99 -1.23 -13.78
N LEU A 49 -11.71 -1.27 -13.42
CA LEU A 49 -10.72 -2.11 -14.11
C LEU A 49 -10.90 -3.60 -13.76
N ILE A 50 -11.19 -3.90 -12.48
CA ILE A 50 -11.40 -5.27 -11.99
C ILE A 50 -12.72 -5.86 -12.51
N VAL A 51 -13.78 -5.03 -12.59
CA VAL A 51 -15.11 -5.49 -13.02
C VAL A 51 -15.14 -5.83 -14.51
N VAL A 52 -14.37 -5.14 -15.36
CA VAL A 52 -14.33 -5.39 -16.82
C VAL A 52 -13.77 -6.78 -17.16
N ASP A 53 -13.01 -7.42 -16.27
CA ASP A 53 -12.32 -8.70 -16.53
C ASP A 53 -12.91 -9.90 -15.75
N SER A 54 -14.00 -9.70 -15.00
CA SER A 54 -14.62 -10.75 -14.16
C SER A 54 -15.65 -11.62 -14.90
N GLY A 55 -15.47 -11.82 -16.21
CA GLY A 55 -16.16 -12.86 -16.95
C GLY A 55 -15.56 -14.23 -16.63
N SER A 56 -16.25 -15.03 -15.83
CA SER A 56 -15.83 -16.38 -15.45
C SER A 56 -15.68 -17.29 -16.69
N VAL A 57 -14.45 -17.44 -17.19
CA VAL A 57 -14.09 -18.49 -18.14
C VAL A 57 -13.07 -19.39 -17.46
N GLU A 58 -13.51 -20.59 -17.10
CA GLU A 58 -12.64 -21.68 -16.66
C GLU A 58 -11.66 -21.99 -17.81
N PRO A 59 -10.33 -21.79 -17.65
CA PRO A 59 -9.43 -21.94 -18.78
C PRO A 59 -9.19 -23.43 -19.01
N LYS A 60 -9.84 -23.98 -20.06
CA LYS A 60 -9.37 -25.20 -20.70
C LYS A 60 -7.94 -24.94 -21.19
N LEU A 61 -7.01 -25.80 -20.78
CA LEU A 61 -5.61 -25.74 -21.16
C LEU A 61 -5.45 -26.07 -22.66
N SER A 62 -5.78 -25.11 -23.51
CA SER A 62 -5.37 -25.07 -24.91
C SER A 62 -4.38 -23.94 -25.07
N SER A 63 -3.15 -24.30 -25.46
CA SER A 63 -2.08 -23.47 -26.02
C SER A 63 -2.32 -21.95 -25.97
N CYS A 64 -1.49 -21.22 -25.21
CA CYS A 64 -1.47 -19.77 -25.03
C CYS A 64 -1.29 -18.91 -26.32
N LYS A 65 -1.72 -19.38 -27.48
CA LYS A 65 -1.69 -18.67 -28.77
C LYS A 65 -3.00 -17.98 -29.14
N GLU A 66 -4.14 -18.34 -28.55
CA GLU A 66 -5.45 -17.84 -29.01
C GLU A 66 -6.12 -16.79 -28.11
N PHE A 67 -5.62 -16.55 -26.90
CA PHE A 67 -6.25 -15.60 -25.94
C PHE A 67 -5.55 -14.25 -25.78
N CYS A 68 -4.48 -13.98 -26.54
CA CYS A 68 -3.98 -12.62 -26.69
C CYS A 68 -4.92 -11.87 -27.65
N ALA A 69 -6.14 -11.57 -27.21
CA ALA A 69 -6.97 -10.59 -27.87
C ALA A 69 -6.14 -9.31 -28.03
N GLU A 70 -6.14 -8.74 -29.24
CA GLU A 70 -5.52 -7.46 -29.53
C GLU A 70 -6.07 -6.40 -28.56
N SER A 71 -5.36 -6.16 -27.46
CA SER A 71 -5.54 -4.94 -26.69
C SER A 71 -5.09 -3.82 -27.61
N GLU A 72 -6.01 -2.91 -27.94
CA GLU A 72 -5.69 -1.64 -28.61
C GLU A 72 -4.36 -1.11 -28.05
N PRO A 73 -3.36 -0.80 -28.88
CA PRO A 73 -2.04 -0.41 -28.41
C PRO A 73 -2.21 0.79 -27.48
N VAL A 74 -1.72 0.67 -26.23
CA VAL A 74 -1.70 1.77 -25.26
C VAL A 74 -1.02 2.95 -25.95
N LYS A 75 -1.81 3.93 -26.41
CA LYS A 75 -1.31 5.09 -27.14
C LYS A 75 -0.35 5.82 -26.22
N ARG A 76 0.95 5.72 -26.55
CA ARG A 76 2.03 6.38 -25.82
C ARG A 76 1.75 7.87 -25.83
N VAL A 77 1.54 8.44 -24.65
CA VAL A 77 1.44 9.89 -24.52
C VAL A 77 2.80 10.39 -24.05
N THR A 78 3.39 11.34 -24.77
CA THR A 78 4.66 12.00 -24.41
C THR A 78 4.54 12.86 -23.15
N SER A 79 3.30 13.10 -22.71
CA SER A 79 2.94 13.73 -21.45
C SER A 79 1.59 13.16 -21.00
N CYS A 80 1.53 12.56 -19.82
CA CYS A 80 0.26 12.09 -19.29
C CYS A 80 -0.54 13.26 -18.73
N ASP A 81 -1.72 13.49 -19.30
CA ASP A 81 -2.70 14.38 -18.71
C ASP A 81 -3.27 13.74 -17.43
N PRO A 82 -3.15 14.38 -16.25
CA PRO A 82 -3.72 13.87 -15.02
C PRO A 82 -5.23 13.59 -15.09
N SER A 83 -5.97 14.26 -15.97
CA SER A 83 -7.40 14.02 -16.18
C SER A 83 -7.69 12.64 -16.80
N ARG A 84 -6.70 12.04 -17.46
CA ARG A 84 -6.80 10.74 -18.15
C ARG A 84 -6.07 9.63 -17.41
N ALA A 85 -5.50 9.94 -16.24
CA ALA A 85 -4.80 8.95 -15.43
C ALA A 85 -5.78 8.02 -14.71
N LEU A 86 -5.43 6.73 -14.62
CA LEU A 86 -6.22 5.75 -13.90
C LEU A 86 -6.16 5.96 -12.38
N LEU A 87 -4.99 6.38 -11.90
CA LEU A 87 -4.72 6.66 -10.48
C LEU A 87 -3.98 7.98 -10.31
N LYS A 88 -4.59 8.92 -9.60
CA LYS A 88 -3.95 10.18 -9.18
C LYS A 88 -3.38 9.98 -7.78
N VAL A 89 -2.09 10.26 -7.63
CA VAL A 89 -1.33 10.02 -6.41
C VAL A 89 -0.82 11.36 -5.87
N PHE A 90 -1.16 11.69 -4.64
CA PHE A 90 -0.44 12.74 -3.91
C PHE A 90 0.69 12.08 -3.15
N MET A 91 1.89 12.65 -3.20
CA MET A 91 3.05 12.10 -2.49
C MET A 91 3.53 13.12 -1.46
N TYR A 92 3.75 12.67 -0.22
CA TYR A 92 4.31 13.55 0.78
C TYR A 92 5.74 13.96 0.45
N ASP A 93 6.02 15.24 0.64
CA ASP A 93 7.36 15.82 0.67
C ASP A 93 8.06 15.46 1.99
N LEU A 94 8.34 14.16 2.17
CA LEU A 94 9.13 13.68 3.30
C LEU A 94 10.58 14.16 3.18
N PRO A 95 11.23 14.53 4.30
CA PRO A 95 12.65 14.88 4.30
C PRO A 95 13.56 13.77 3.71
N PRO A 96 14.71 14.12 3.13
CA PRO A 96 15.61 13.14 2.51
C PRO A 96 16.05 11.98 3.40
N GLU A 97 16.11 12.16 4.72
CA GLU A 97 16.44 11.06 5.66
C GLU A 97 15.46 9.88 5.60
N PHE A 98 14.26 10.06 5.03
CA PHE A 98 13.29 8.98 4.87
C PHE A 98 13.46 8.21 3.54
N HIS A 99 14.24 8.71 2.57
CA HIS A 99 14.30 8.10 1.23
C HIS A 99 15.70 8.10 0.62
N PHE A 100 15.95 8.88 -0.42
CA PHE A 100 17.22 8.95 -1.16
C PHE A 100 18.39 9.41 -0.28
N GLY A 101 18.14 10.12 0.84
CA GLY A 101 19.18 10.44 1.83
C GLY A 101 19.80 9.18 2.46
N LEU A 102 19.02 8.09 2.62
CA LEU A 102 19.53 6.79 3.05
C LEU A 102 20.50 6.17 2.03
N LEU A 103 20.46 6.63 0.78
CA LEU A 103 21.37 6.26 -0.31
C LEU A 103 22.55 7.25 -0.46
N GLY A 104 22.70 8.19 0.48
CA GLY A 104 23.76 9.20 0.44
C GLY A 104 23.46 10.40 -0.45
N TRP A 105 22.21 10.53 -0.93
CA TRP A 105 21.79 11.70 -1.70
C TRP A 105 21.66 12.93 -0.79
N LYS A 106 22.30 14.02 -1.18
CA LYS A 106 22.28 15.27 -0.40
C LYS A 106 21.34 16.33 -0.96
N GLY A 107 21.02 16.24 -2.25
CA GLY A 107 20.25 17.26 -2.96
C GLY A 107 20.88 18.65 -2.91
N ASN A 108 20.18 19.62 -3.48
CA ASN A 108 20.43 21.05 -3.24
C ASN A 108 19.50 21.56 -2.12
N PRO A 109 19.78 22.74 -1.52
CA PRO A 109 18.82 23.40 -0.64
C PRO A 109 17.45 23.51 -1.33
N ASN A 110 16.38 23.12 -0.63
CA ASN A 110 15.00 23.05 -1.14
C ASN A 110 14.73 21.98 -2.23
N GLN A 111 15.65 21.06 -2.46
CA GLN A 111 15.42 19.91 -3.34
C GLN A 111 15.15 18.66 -2.51
N ILE A 112 13.93 18.12 -2.63
CA ILE A 112 13.51 16.91 -1.91
C ILE A 112 13.77 15.65 -2.74
N TRP A 113 13.68 15.75 -4.07
CA TRP A 113 13.74 14.60 -4.98
C TRP A 113 14.91 14.68 -5.97
N PRO A 114 15.55 13.56 -6.33
CA PRO A 114 16.51 13.53 -7.43
C PRO A 114 15.80 13.85 -8.76
N LYS A 115 16.55 14.42 -9.72
CA LYS A 115 16.03 14.64 -11.07
C LYS A 115 16.03 13.32 -11.82
N VAL A 116 14.86 12.76 -12.08
CA VAL A 116 14.72 11.43 -12.70
C VAL A 116 14.87 11.44 -14.23
N GLY A 117 14.89 12.62 -14.87
CA GLY A 117 15.09 12.74 -16.32
C GLY A 117 16.47 12.26 -16.80
N ASN A 118 17.46 12.20 -15.92
CA ASN A 118 18.73 11.54 -16.18
C ASN A 118 19.02 10.54 -15.06
N PHE A 119 19.06 9.25 -15.38
CA PHE A 119 19.29 8.20 -14.38
C PHE A 119 20.66 8.29 -13.70
N SER A 120 21.64 8.99 -14.31
CA SER A 120 22.93 9.27 -13.68
C SER A 120 22.83 10.20 -12.46
N ASP A 121 21.78 11.02 -12.37
CA ASP A 121 21.54 11.94 -11.25
C ASP A 121 20.79 11.25 -10.08
N VAL A 122 20.36 9.99 -10.29
CA VAL A 122 19.63 9.20 -9.31
C VAL A 122 20.62 8.29 -8.55
N PRO A 123 20.62 8.31 -7.21
CA PRO A 123 21.47 7.42 -6.41
C PRO A 123 21.17 5.96 -6.72
N ARG A 124 22.20 5.17 -7.03
CA ARG A 124 22.03 3.74 -7.30
C ARG A 124 21.56 3.01 -6.05
N TYR A 125 20.51 2.21 -6.21
CA TYR A 125 20.06 1.32 -5.14
C TYR A 125 21.12 0.25 -4.84
N PRO A 126 21.40 -0.06 -3.56
CA PRO A 126 22.43 -1.02 -3.19
C PRO A 126 22.11 -2.44 -3.70
N GLY A 127 23.16 -3.14 -4.14
CA GLY A 127 23.09 -4.52 -4.58
C GLY A 127 22.88 -5.53 -3.44
N GLY A 128 23.05 -6.82 -3.79
CA GLY A 128 23.00 -7.93 -2.83
C GLY A 128 21.62 -8.13 -2.22
N LEU A 129 21.58 -8.43 -0.92
CA LEU A 129 20.34 -8.72 -0.19
C LEU A 129 19.36 -7.55 -0.19
N ASN A 130 19.84 -6.31 -0.32
CA ASN A 130 18.96 -5.14 -0.36
C ASN A 130 17.99 -5.16 -1.56
N LEU A 131 18.41 -5.75 -2.68
CA LEU A 131 17.61 -5.77 -3.91
C LEU A 131 16.28 -6.49 -3.73
N GLN A 132 16.19 -7.40 -2.76
CA GLN A 132 14.97 -8.16 -2.48
C GLN A 132 13.79 -7.27 -2.09
N HIS A 133 14.07 -6.10 -1.50
CA HIS A 133 13.05 -5.17 -1.01
C HIS A 133 13.18 -3.78 -1.65
N SER A 134 13.65 -3.71 -2.89
CA SER A 134 13.88 -2.46 -3.63
C SER A 134 12.61 -1.78 -4.17
N ILE A 135 11.41 -2.26 -3.80
CA ILE A 135 10.14 -1.81 -4.37
C ILE A 135 9.89 -0.32 -4.06
N GLU A 136 10.20 0.14 -2.83
CA GLU A 136 10.18 1.56 -2.44
C GLU A 136 10.91 2.46 -3.43
N TYR A 137 12.12 2.06 -3.83
CA TYR A 137 12.96 2.85 -4.70
C TYR A 137 12.37 2.93 -6.12
N TRP A 138 11.96 1.80 -6.69
CA TRP A 138 11.42 1.77 -8.05
C TRP A 138 10.06 2.46 -8.15
N LEU A 139 9.18 2.27 -7.17
CA LEU A 139 7.86 2.90 -7.15
C LEU A 139 7.96 4.42 -7.01
N THR A 140 8.84 4.91 -6.13
CA THR A 140 9.06 6.36 -6.00
C THR A 140 9.64 6.96 -7.27
N LEU A 141 10.56 6.27 -7.94
CA LEU A 141 11.10 6.75 -9.23
C LEU A 141 10.06 6.75 -10.34
N ASP A 142 9.20 5.73 -10.41
CA ASP A 142 8.11 5.66 -11.37
C ASP A 142 7.14 6.85 -11.19
N LEU A 143 6.72 7.11 -9.94
CA LEU A 143 5.89 8.26 -9.61
C LEU A 143 6.58 9.59 -9.92
N LEU A 144 7.85 9.77 -9.56
CA LEU A 144 8.60 10.99 -9.89
C LEU A 144 8.76 11.19 -11.40
N SER A 145 8.95 10.10 -12.15
CA SER A 145 9.04 10.15 -13.61
C SER A 145 7.75 10.68 -14.23
N SER A 146 6.62 10.55 -13.52
CA SER A 146 5.35 11.07 -13.99
C SER A 146 5.32 12.58 -14.18
N LEU A 147 6.16 13.31 -13.44
CA LEU A 147 6.31 14.77 -13.56
C LEU A 147 7.31 15.18 -14.65
N THR A 148 8.02 14.22 -15.25
CA THR A 148 9.07 14.50 -16.23
C THR A 148 8.49 14.57 -17.64
N PRO A 149 8.61 15.71 -18.34
CA PRO A 149 8.10 15.82 -19.70
C PRO A 149 8.89 14.93 -20.65
N ASN A 150 8.24 14.47 -21.73
CA ASN A 150 8.84 13.69 -22.82
C ASN A 150 9.35 12.30 -22.42
N VAL A 151 8.92 11.76 -21.28
CA VAL A 151 9.13 10.36 -20.91
C VAL A 151 7.89 9.56 -21.31
N ALA A 152 8.04 8.68 -22.30
CA ALA A 152 6.95 7.81 -22.76
C ALA A 152 6.61 6.79 -21.67
N ARG A 153 5.34 6.72 -21.26
CA ARG A 153 4.88 5.83 -20.20
C ARG A 153 3.40 5.50 -20.31
N ALA A 154 3.00 4.43 -19.62
CA ALA A 154 1.59 4.15 -19.38
C ALA A 154 1.04 5.22 -18.42
N CYS A 155 -0.11 5.80 -18.75
CA CYS A 155 -0.79 6.82 -17.94
C CYS A 155 -1.52 6.20 -16.72
N SER A 156 -0.94 5.15 -16.12
CA SER A 156 -1.58 4.35 -15.09
C SER A 156 -1.60 5.08 -13.75
N ALA A 157 -0.46 5.59 -13.30
CA ALA A 157 -0.35 6.41 -12.11
C ALA A 157 0.34 7.75 -12.43
N VAL A 158 -0.15 8.83 -11.85
CA VAL A 158 0.43 10.17 -12.00
C VAL A 158 0.47 10.89 -10.66
N LEU A 159 1.53 11.67 -10.44
CA LEU A 159 1.57 12.58 -9.31
C LEU A 159 0.66 13.79 -9.57
N VAL A 160 -0.08 14.17 -8.54
CA VAL A 160 -0.84 15.42 -8.49
C VAL A 160 -0.31 16.31 -7.36
N HIS A 161 -0.34 17.62 -7.58
CA HIS A 161 0.18 18.59 -6.61
C HIS A 161 -0.73 18.77 -5.40
N ASN A 162 -2.05 18.67 -5.58
CA ASN A 162 -3.02 18.92 -4.52
C ASN A 162 -3.61 17.59 -4.02
N SER A 163 -3.51 17.34 -2.72
CA SER A 163 -4.04 16.13 -2.08
C SER A 163 -5.55 15.96 -2.22
N SER A 164 -6.31 17.04 -2.46
CA SER A 164 -7.75 16.98 -2.74
C SER A 164 -8.10 16.38 -4.11
N GLN A 165 -7.13 16.32 -5.03
CA GLN A 165 -7.31 15.74 -6.37
C GLN A 165 -6.83 14.29 -6.44
N ALA A 166 -6.17 13.81 -5.39
CA ALA A 166 -5.60 12.47 -5.36
C ALA A 166 -6.65 11.43 -5.00
N ASP A 167 -6.50 10.25 -5.58
CA ASP A 167 -7.27 9.07 -5.22
C ASP A 167 -6.60 8.32 -4.06
N VAL A 168 -5.26 8.43 -3.92
CA VAL A 168 -4.47 7.88 -2.80
C VAL A 168 -3.30 8.81 -2.43
N VAL A 169 -2.84 8.68 -1.19
CA VAL A 169 -1.66 9.39 -0.67
C VAL A 169 -0.49 8.42 -0.51
N PHE A 170 0.58 8.61 -1.27
CA PHE A 170 1.79 7.81 -1.13
C PHE A 170 2.74 8.39 -0.08
N VAL A 171 3.23 7.51 0.79
CA VAL A 171 4.21 7.82 1.84
C VAL A 171 5.58 7.26 1.43
N PRO A 172 6.49 8.09 0.90
CA PRO A 172 7.75 7.64 0.33
C PRO A 172 8.83 7.38 1.40
N PHE A 173 8.52 6.57 2.41
CA PHE A 173 9.51 6.09 3.38
C PHE A 173 10.16 4.81 2.87
N PHE A 174 11.49 4.83 2.70
CA PHE A 174 12.30 3.69 2.31
C PHE A 174 12.56 2.79 3.54
N SER A 175 11.47 2.25 4.09
CA SER A 175 11.45 1.54 5.36
C SER A 175 12.26 0.24 5.33
N SER A 176 12.33 -0.42 4.18
CA SER A 176 13.12 -1.64 4.00
C SER A 176 14.61 -1.34 4.03
N LEU A 177 15.02 -0.28 3.32
CA LEU A 177 16.41 0.18 3.32
C LEU A 177 16.83 0.73 4.69
N SER A 178 15.94 1.50 5.35
CA SER A 178 16.14 1.99 6.72
C SER A 178 16.42 0.84 7.66
N TYR A 179 15.61 -0.22 7.63
CA TYR A 179 15.83 -1.41 8.44
C TYR A 179 17.19 -2.06 8.12
N ASN A 180 17.49 -2.29 6.84
CA ASN A 180 18.70 -2.99 6.43
C ASN A 180 19.99 -2.26 6.83
N ARG A 181 19.99 -0.92 6.81
CA ARG A 181 21.17 -0.09 7.10
C ARG A 181 21.26 0.32 8.56
N HIS A 182 20.14 0.58 9.20
CA HIS A 182 20.09 1.38 10.44
C HIS A 182 19.27 0.72 11.55
N SER A 183 18.99 -0.58 11.48
CA SER A 183 18.32 -1.33 12.56
C SER A 183 19.23 -1.73 13.72
N LYS A 184 20.55 -1.70 13.53
CA LYS A 184 21.51 -1.96 14.61
C LYS A 184 21.72 -0.71 15.42
N ILE A 185 21.87 -0.89 16.73
CA ILE A 185 22.28 0.16 17.66
C ILE A 185 23.78 0.40 17.46
N GLU A 186 24.18 1.65 17.32
CA GLU A 186 25.58 2.05 17.14
C GLU A 186 26.12 2.68 18.43
N GLY A 187 27.32 2.27 18.86
CA GLY A 187 27.98 2.83 20.04
C GLY A 187 27.16 2.68 21.33
N ASP A 188 27.06 3.78 22.08
CA ASP A 188 26.33 3.86 23.37
C ASP A 188 24.86 4.29 23.21
N GLU A 189 24.34 4.34 21.98
CA GLU A 189 22.94 4.69 21.75
C GLU A 189 22.00 3.63 22.34
N THR A 190 20.79 4.04 22.73
CA THR A 190 19.77 3.11 23.26
C THR A 190 18.77 2.68 22.19
N ARG A 191 18.76 3.35 21.04
CA ARG A 191 17.77 3.20 19.98
C ARG A 191 18.45 3.29 18.63
N SER A 192 18.02 2.46 17.70
CA SER A 192 18.56 2.50 16.34
C SER A 192 18.02 3.71 15.56
N THR A 193 18.78 4.21 14.59
CA THR A 193 18.31 5.27 13.68
C THR A 193 17.01 4.87 12.98
N ASN A 194 16.84 3.60 12.64
CA ASN A 194 15.60 3.08 12.08
C ASN A 194 14.38 3.23 13.02
N ASP A 195 14.57 3.04 14.33
CA ASP A 195 13.49 3.21 15.31
C ASP A 195 13.10 4.68 15.47
N ILE A 196 14.10 5.57 15.42
CA ILE A 196 13.88 7.02 15.47
C ILE A 196 13.09 7.48 14.23
N LEU A 197 13.48 7.02 13.03
CA LEU A 197 12.78 7.36 11.79
C LEU A 197 11.34 6.85 11.79
N GLN A 198 11.09 5.64 12.29
CA GLN A 198 9.73 5.11 12.42
C GLN A 198 8.83 5.98 13.31
N GLU A 199 9.33 6.42 14.47
CA GLU A 199 8.56 7.30 15.36
C GLU A 199 8.31 8.68 14.73
N ARG A 200 9.34 9.29 14.14
CA ARG A 200 9.21 10.57 13.44
C ARG A 200 8.23 10.49 12.28
N LEU A 201 8.18 9.35 11.57
CA LEU A 201 7.19 9.14 10.52
C LEU A 201 5.77 9.16 11.09
N VAL A 202 5.53 8.48 12.21
CA VAL A 202 4.22 8.46 12.85
C VAL A 202 3.80 9.87 13.28
N GLU A 203 4.72 10.60 13.92
CA GLU A 203 4.47 11.99 14.33
C GLU A 203 4.18 12.89 13.12
N TYR A 204 4.99 12.76 12.06
CA TYR A 204 4.79 13.49 10.81
C TYR A 204 3.40 13.23 10.26
N LEU A 205 3.02 11.96 10.06
CA LEU A 205 1.73 11.60 9.45
C LEU A 205 0.55 12.06 10.32
N ASN A 206 0.58 11.82 11.63
CA ASN A 206 -0.49 12.24 12.54
C ASN A 206 -0.70 13.77 12.56
N SER A 207 0.33 14.55 12.20
CA SER A 207 0.21 16.01 12.10
C SER A 207 -0.49 16.48 10.82
N ARG A 208 -0.54 15.66 9.76
CA ARG A 208 -1.04 16.04 8.43
C ARG A 208 -2.55 16.00 8.32
N ASP A 209 -3.11 16.96 7.58
CA ASP A 209 -4.55 17.06 7.37
C ASP A 209 -5.07 15.91 6.50
N GLU A 210 -4.29 15.43 5.53
CA GLU A 210 -4.68 14.28 4.73
C GLU A 210 -4.84 13.02 5.60
N TRP A 211 -3.91 12.79 6.54
CA TRP A 211 -3.99 11.66 7.47
C TRP A 211 -5.20 11.77 8.38
N LYS A 212 -5.42 12.94 8.99
CA LYS A 212 -6.58 13.19 9.87
C LYS A 212 -7.91 13.02 9.14
N ARG A 213 -7.97 13.38 7.86
CA ARG A 213 -9.19 13.32 7.03
C ARG A 213 -9.66 11.89 6.78
N SER A 214 -8.75 10.97 6.47
CA SER A 214 -9.07 9.58 6.12
C SER A 214 -8.82 8.59 7.26
N GLY A 215 -8.16 9.02 8.34
CA GLY A 215 -7.61 8.14 9.36
C GLY A 215 -6.51 7.23 8.81
N GLY A 216 -5.83 7.64 7.74
CA GLY A 216 -4.77 6.85 7.08
C GLY A 216 -5.26 5.86 6.02
N LYS A 217 -6.58 5.68 5.84
CA LYS A 217 -7.12 4.62 4.96
C LYS A 217 -6.79 4.77 3.47
N ASP A 218 -6.60 6.01 3.01
CA ASP A 218 -6.19 6.32 1.63
C ASP A 218 -4.66 6.42 1.48
N HIS A 219 -3.90 6.13 2.53
CA HIS A 219 -2.44 6.16 2.51
C HIS A 219 -1.86 4.82 2.07
N VAL A 220 -0.89 4.89 1.16
CA VAL A 220 -0.07 3.76 0.73
C VAL A 220 1.32 3.89 1.34
N ILE A 221 1.71 2.94 2.18
CA ILE A 221 2.99 2.93 2.90
C ILE A 221 3.80 1.70 2.49
N MET A 222 5.06 1.90 2.12
CA MET A 222 5.96 0.77 1.84
C MET A 222 6.40 0.10 3.16
N ALA A 223 6.16 -1.21 3.28
CA ALA A 223 6.63 -2.03 4.42
C ALA A 223 7.06 -3.43 3.93
N HIS A 224 7.70 -3.48 2.76
CA HIS A 224 7.96 -4.73 2.04
C HIS A 224 8.92 -5.67 2.78
N HIS A 225 9.94 -5.16 3.48
CA HIS A 225 10.74 -6.00 4.36
C HIS A 225 9.93 -6.41 5.60
N PRO A 226 9.85 -7.71 5.97
CA PRO A 226 8.97 -8.19 7.05
C PRO A 226 9.27 -7.58 8.44
N ASN A 227 10.52 -7.16 8.65
CA ASN A 227 10.98 -6.48 9.87
C ASN A 227 11.05 -4.95 9.71
N SER A 228 10.69 -4.39 8.55
CA SER A 228 10.51 -2.94 8.45
C SER A 228 9.25 -2.54 9.22
N MET A 229 9.19 -1.29 9.67
CA MET A 229 8.01 -0.71 10.32
C MET A 229 7.53 -1.44 11.59
N LEU A 230 8.36 -2.25 12.27
CA LEU A 230 7.94 -3.03 13.44
C LEU A 230 7.25 -2.21 14.55
N ILE A 231 7.68 -0.97 14.76
CA ILE A 231 7.13 -0.04 15.75
C ILE A 231 5.97 0.74 15.12
N ALA A 232 6.19 1.32 13.94
CA ALA A 232 5.24 2.23 13.32
C ALA A 232 3.97 1.52 12.78
N ARG A 233 4.06 0.26 12.35
CA ARG A 233 2.95 -0.48 11.73
C ARG A 233 1.73 -0.63 12.66
N TRP A 234 1.94 -0.69 13.97
CA TRP A 234 0.84 -0.74 14.94
C TRP A 234 0.07 0.59 15.01
N LYS A 235 0.78 1.71 14.83
CA LYS A 235 0.21 3.06 14.89
C LYS A 235 -0.37 3.50 13.54
N LEU A 236 0.11 2.91 12.45
CA LEU A 236 -0.26 3.25 11.07
C LEU A 236 -1.04 2.13 10.37
N GLY A 237 -1.53 1.13 11.11
CA GLY A 237 -2.14 -0.10 10.55
C GLY A 237 -3.43 0.11 9.76
N SER A 238 -4.06 1.28 9.88
CA SER A 238 -5.21 1.67 9.06
C SER A 238 -4.86 1.93 7.59
N ALA A 239 -3.59 2.19 7.28
CA ALA A 239 -3.11 2.42 5.92
C ALA A 239 -3.03 1.13 5.10
N MET A 240 -2.98 1.29 3.78
CA MET A 240 -2.64 0.23 2.85
C MET A 240 -1.12 0.03 2.84
N PHE A 241 -0.67 -1.14 3.25
CA PHE A 241 0.73 -1.52 3.18
C PHE A 241 1.03 -2.25 1.87
N ILE A 242 2.21 -1.95 1.32
CA ILE A 242 2.84 -2.81 0.33
C ILE A 242 3.80 -3.75 1.07
N LEU A 243 3.48 -5.04 1.06
CA LEU A 243 4.12 -6.09 1.85
C LEU A 243 4.71 -7.18 0.94
N ALA A 244 5.64 -7.97 1.46
CA ALA A 244 6.13 -9.15 0.74
C ALA A 244 5.25 -10.40 0.95
N ASP A 245 4.65 -10.51 2.14
CA ASP A 245 3.69 -11.54 2.52
C ASP A 245 2.91 -11.11 3.78
N PHE A 246 1.81 -11.79 4.08
CA PHE A 246 1.02 -11.57 5.32
C PHE A 246 1.60 -12.31 6.54
N GLY A 247 2.75 -12.94 6.37
CA GLY A 247 3.20 -13.96 7.29
C GLY A 247 3.59 -13.50 8.69
N ARG A 248 3.90 -12.21 8.84
CA ARG A 248 4.56 -11.62 10.01
C ARG A 248 3.69 -10.63 10.77
N TYR A 249 2.40 -10.58 10.43
CA TYR A 249 1.46 -9.57 10.88
C TYR A 249 0.21 -10.25 11.46
N SER A 250 -0.44 -9.60 12.42
CA SER A 250 -1.82 -9.94 12.73
C SER A 250 -2.73 -9.41 11.62
N ASP A 251 -3.86 -10.07 11.44
CA ASP A 251 -4.94 -9.66 10.52
C ASP A 251 -5.45 -8.23 10.75
N GLN A 252 -5.39 -7.75 12.00
CA GLN A 252 -5.71 -6.38 12.37
C GLN A 252 -4.76 -5.34 11.78
N ILE A 253 -3.48 -5.69 11.56
CA ILE A 253 -2.49 -4.78 10.98
C ILE A 253 -2.41 -4.96 9.47
N ALA A 254 -2.41 -6.21 9.01
CA ALA A 254 -2.28 -6.52 7.61
C ALA A 254 -3.23 -7.63 7.17
N ASN A 255 -4.01 -7.38 6.11
CA ASN A 255 -4.98 -8.31 5.56
C ASN A 255 -5.21 -8.08 4.06
N VAL A 256 -5.80 -9.09 3.43
CA VAL A 256 -6.08 -9.12 1.98
C VAL A 256 -7.10 -8.08 1.53
N ASP A 257 -7.90 -7.51 2.44
CA ASP A 257 -8.96 -6.56 2.09
C ASP A 257 -8.39 -5.16 1.80
N LYS A 258 -7.19 -4.85 2.32
CA LYS A 258 -6.58 -3.51 2.19
C LYS A 258 -5.15 -3.49 1.67
N ASP A 259 -4.35 -4.53 1.92
CA ASP A 259 -2.92 -4.49 1.65
C ASP A 259 -2.56 -5.17 0.33
N VAL A 260 -1.46 -4.71 -0.26
CA VAL A 260 -0.97 -5.19 -1.54
C VAL A 260 0.29 -6.02 -1.34
N ILE A 261 0.33 -7.22 -1.90
CA ILE A 261 1.54 -8.03 -1.92
C ILE A 261 2.37 -7.70 -3.17
N ALA A 262 3.58 -7.18 -2.95
CA ALA A 262 4.62 -7.13 -3.97
C ALA A 262 5.56 -8.33 -3.79
N PRO A 263 5.95 -9.01 -4.88
CA PRO A 263 6.79 -10.20 -4.75
C PRO A 263 8.26 -9.85 -4.49
N TYR A 264 8.96 -10.71 -3.77
CA TYR A 264 10.41 -10.62 -3.65
C TYR A 264 11.08 -10.68 -5.03
N LYS A 265 12.07 -9.81 -5.26
CA LYS A 265 12.81 -9.78 -6.53
C LYS A 265 13.35 -11.15 -6.97
N HIS A 266 13.81 -11.98 -6.02
CA HIS A 266 14.40 -13.28 -6.32
C HIS A 266 13.35 -14.38 -6.59
N VAL A 267 12.09 -14.17 -6.22
CA VAL A 267 10.99 -15.11 -6.46
C VAL A 267 10.43 -14.94 -7.87
N VAL A 268 10.46 -13.71 -8.40
CA VAL A 268 10.07 -13.42 -9.78
C VAL A 268 11.26 -13.69 -10.70
N ARG A 269 11.15 -14.71 -11.54
CA ARG A 269 12.13 -14.94 -12.60
C ARG A 269 12.06 -13.76 -13.57
N SER A 270 13.13 -12.98 -13.66
CA SER A 270 13.26 -11.99 -14.73
C SER A 270 13.60 -12.70 -16.03
N ILE A 271 12.87 -12.40 -17.10
CA ILE A 271 13.28 -12.74 -18.45
C ILE A 271 14.53 -11.90 -18.77
N ASP A 272 15.54 -12.49 -19.41
CA ASP A 272 16.73 -11.76 -19.87
C ASP A 272 16.27 -10.56 -20.71
N PRO A 273 16.77 -9.33 -20.48
CA PRO A 273 16.40 -8.16 -21.27
C PRO A 273 16.53 -8.35 -22.79
N LYS A 274 17.46 -9.20 -23.25
CA LYS A 274 17.64 -9.56 -24.67
C LYS A 274 16.52 -10.45 -25.21
N ASN A 275 15.85 -11.17 -24.33
CA ASN A 275 14.79 -12.14 -24.63
C ASN A 275 13.41 -11.68 -24.14
N SER A 276 13.33 -10.50 -23.52
CA SER A 276 12.07 -9.88 -23.11
C SER A 276 11.70 -8.78 -24.09
N PRO A 277 10.41 -8.63 -24.44
CA PRO A 277 9.96 -7.43 -25.13
C PRO A 277 10.39 -6.19 -24.32
N PRO A 278 10.76 -5.08 -24.99
CA PRO A 278 11.11 -3.83 -24.33
C PRO A 278 9.94 -3.36 -23.43
N PHE A 279 10.19 -2.46 -22.47
CA PHE A 279 9.16 -2.03 -21.50
C PHE A 279 7.87 -1.57 -22.19
N GLU A 280 8.03 -0.94 -23.35
CA GLU A 280 6.98 -0.36 -24.17
C GLU A 280 6.15 -1.39 -24.95
N GLU A 281 6.58 -2.66 -24.99
CA GLU A 281 5.86 -3.80 -25.56
C GLU A 281 5.25 -4.70 -24.48
N ARG A 282 5.26 -4.27 -23.21
CA ARG A 282 4.66 -4.97 -22.07
C ARG A 282 3.46 -4.18 -21.51
N PRO A 283 2.36 -4.03 -22.28
CA PRO A 283 1.22 -3.19 -21.88
C PRO A 283 0.39 -3.79 -20.74
N THR A 284 0.47 -5.11 -20.56
CA THR A 284 -0.35 -5.86 -19.61
C THR A 284 0.48 -6.32 -18.43
N LEU A 285 0.15 -5.84 -17.23
CA LEU A 285 0.69 -6.39 -15.99
C LEU A 285 -0.11 -7.63 -15.62
N VAL A 286 0.52 -8.80 -15.69
CA VAL A 286 -0.08 -10.05 -15.21
C VAL A 286 0.21 -10.18 -13.72
N TYR A 287 -0.82 -10.06 -12.89
CA TYR A 287 -0.77 -10.37 -11.46
C TYR A 287 -1.25 -11.80 -11.24
N PHE A 288 -0.48 -12.59 -10.49
CA PHE A 288 -0.87 -13.94 -10.10
C PHE A 288 -1.41 -13.91 -8.67
N GLN A 289 -2.70 -14.20 -8.52
CA GLN A 289 -3.28 -14.52 -7.22
C GLN A 289 -2.97 -15.99 -6.90
N GLY A 290 -1.87 -16.23 -6.20
CA GLY A 290 -1.51 -17.57 -5.72
C GLY A 290 -2.14 -17.87 -4.36
N ALA A 291 -2.43 -19.14 -4.08
CA ALA A 291 -2.74 -19.58 -2.73
C ALA A 291 -1.49 -19.44 -1.83
N ILE A 292 -1.66 -18.91 -0.62
CA ILE A 292 -0.60 -18.87 0.39
C ILE A 292 -0.38 -20.29 0.92
N TYR A 293 0.44 -21.09 0.24
CA TYR A 293 0.86 -22.39 0.77
C TYR A 293 2.10 -22.20 1.64
N ARG A 294 1.91 -22.19 2.97
CA ARG A 294 3.03 -22.27 3.91
C ARG A 294 3.42 -23.73 4.07
N LYS A 295 4.69 -24.05 3.79
CA LYS A 295 5.30 -25.25 4.38
C LYS A 295 5.41 -25.00 5.88
N ASP A 296 4.65 -25.75 6.68
CA ASP A 296 4.84 -25.79 8.12
C ASP A 296 6.27 -26.28 8.41
N ILE A 297 7.17 -25.36 8.77
CA ILE A 297 8.44 -25.73 9.40
C ILE A 297 8.16 -25.86 10.89
N SER A 298 7.43 -26.92 11.26
CA SER A 298 7.36 -27.37 12.64
C SER A 298 7.93 -28.77 12.75
N SER A 299 8.90 -28.91 13.66
CA SER A 299 9.61 -30.11 14.10
C SER A 299 10.76 -30.61 13.22
N ALA A 300 11.94 -30.04 13.45
CA ALA A 300 13.16 -30.84 13.53
C ALA A 300 12.94 -31.92 14.62
N LYS A 301 12.52 -33.11 14.21
CA LYS A 301 12.84 -34.33 14.96
C LYS A 301 14.06 -34.94 14.28
N CYS A 302 15.23 -34.76 14.90
CA CYS A 302 16.28 -35.75 14.77
C CYS A 302 15.69 -37.07 15.28
N LEU A 303 15.50 -38.04 14.38
CA LEU A 303 15.41 -39.44 14.75
C LEU A 303 16.57 -40.12 14.04
N ASP A 304 17.66 -40.14 14.80
CA ASP A 304 18.71 -41.14 14.71
C ASP A 304 18.06 -42.51 14.95
N THR A 305 18.26 -43.46 14.04
CA THR A 305 18.47 -44.89 14.31
C THR A 305 18.68 -45.64 12.99
N THR A 306 19.94 -46.03 12.78
CA THR A 306 20.39 -47.34 12.29
C THR A 306 19.31 -48.38 11.96
N THR A 307 19.31 -48.87 10.72
CA THR A 307 19.81 -50.21 10.30
C THR A 307 20.04 -50.20 8.80
#